data_AF-A0A3D5UML3-F1
#
_entry.id   AF-A0A3D5UML3-F1
#
_cell.length_a   1.000
_cell.length_b   1.000
_cell.length_c   1.000
_cell.angle_alpha   90.00
_cell.angle_beta   90.00
_cell.angle_gamma   90.00
#
_symmetry.space_group_name_H-M   'P 1'
#
loop_
_entity.id
_entity.type
_entity.pdbx_description
1 polymer ?
#
loop_
_entity_poly.entity_id
_entity_poly.type
_entity_poly.pdbx_seq_one_letter_code
_entity_poly.pdbx_strand_id
1 'polypeptide(L)'
;MKKSNDESIMKVVKKKFGCWMENGRFIFRIWAPDWDSVHLSIYDHPFDLCRTLHPMIQHEDQTFEITLDDPLDGKYYTYLLENQYEITDPFSRAVSVNSQRSAIVSLKETNPKGWWEQNRPRLEDPVDAIVYEMHVKDFTIDHSSGVALRGKYLGAAEKGTTHNEVATGLDHLKELGITHIHLMPVFDFLTVDEEEHLFFKEDNYNWGYDPEHYNV
;
A
#
# COMPACT_ATOMS: atom_id res chain seq x y z
N MET A 1 -9.26 37.31 14.12
CA MET A 1 -8.71 36.91 12.81
C MET A 1 -8.12 35.51 12.93
N LYS A 2 -8.88 34.46 12.59
CA LYS A 2 -8.43 33.06 12.48
C LYS A 2 -9.47 32.18 11.75
N LYS A 3 -10.22 32.76 10.79
CA LYS A 3 -11.27 32.07 10.03
C LYS A 3 -10.94 31.88 8.54
N SER A 4 -9.88 32.51 8.02
CA SER A 4 -9.54 32.43 6.58
C SER A 4 -8.70 31.22 6.18
N ASN A 5 -8.13 30.47 7.15
CA ASN A 5 -7.24 29.34 6.86
C ASN A 5 -7.99 28.00 6.66
N ASP A 6 -9.18 27.85 7.25
CA ASP A 6 -9.94 26.59 7.14
C ASP A 6 -10.57 26.41 5.76
N GLU A 7 -11.11 27.47 5.15
CA GLU A 7 -11.73 27.36 3.81
C GLU A 7 -10.71 27.10 2.70
N SER A 8 -9.48 27.62 2.82
CA SER A 8 -8.40 27.36 1.86
C SER A 8 -7.92 25.91 1.98
N ILE A 9 -7.66 25.42 3.20
CA ILE A 9 -7.29 24.02 3.44
C ILE A 9 -8.40 23.08 2.96
N MET A 10 -9.66 23.39 3.24
CA MET A 10 -10.82 22.61 2.79
C MET A 10 -10.96 22.51 1.26
N LYS A 11 -10.41 23.47 0.50
CA LYS A 11 -10.36 23.39 -0.96
C LYS A 11 -9.22 22.49 -1.43
N VAL A 12 -8.06 22.57 -0.79
CA VAL A 12 -6.89 21.72 -1.08
C VAL A 12 -7.21 20.25 -0.83
N VAL A 13 -7.80 19.90 0.32
CA VAL A 13 -8.09 18.49 0.68
C VAL A 13 -9.12 17.80 -0.22
N LYS A 14 -9.89 18.56 -1.01
CA LYS A 14 -10.82 18.00 -2.01
C LYS A 14 -10.13 17.65 -3.33
N LYS A 15 -8.89 18.09 -3.54
CA LYS A 15 -8.10 17.74 -4.71
C LYS A 15 -7.67 16.28 -4.63
N LYS A 16 -7.44 15.69 -5.80
CA LYS A 16 -6.78 14.41 -5.93
C LYS A 16 -5.27 14.59 -5.77
N PHE A 17 -4.65 13.77 -4.91
CA PHE A 17 -3.20 13.71 -4.71
C PHE A 17 -2.67 12.35 -5.15
N GLY A 18 -1.35 12.24 -5.25
CA GLY A 18 -0.69 11.02 -5.68
C GLY A 18 -0.33 11.05 -7.16
N CYS A 19 -0.08 9.85 -7.69
CA CYS A 19 0.02 9.58 -9.12
C CYS A 19 -1.29 9.01 -9.69
N TRP A 20 -1.75 9.51 -10.83
CA TRP A 20 -2.83 8.88 -11.59
C TRP A 20 -2.72 9.15 -13.09
N MET A 21 -3.38 8.30 -13.88
CA MET A 21 -3.51 8.50 -15.32
C MET A 21 -4.84 9.17 -15.67
N GLU A 22 -4.81 10.16 -16.57
CA GLU A 22 -5.98 10.80 -17.16
C GLU A 22 -5.72 11.14 -18.64
N ASN A 23 -6.63 10.69 -19.52
CA ASN A 23 -6.52 10.90 -20.98
C ASN A 23 -5.16 10.47 -21.57
N GLY A 24 -4.59 9.36 -21.07
CA GLY A 24 -3.30 8.82 -21.52
C GLY A 24 -2.07 9.55 -20.98
N ARG A 25 -2.25 10.51 -20.05
CA ARG A 25 -1.16 11.27 -19.43
C ARG A 25 -1.06 10.96 -17.95
N PHE A 26 0.15 10.98 -17.41
CA PHE A 26 0.42 10.75 -16.00
C PHE A 26 0.47 12.09 -15.27
N ILE A 27 -0.34 12.21 -14.22
CA ILE A 27 -0.44 13.41 -13.39
C ILE A 27 0.06 13.06 -12.00
N PHE A 28 0.91 13.93 -11.46
CA PHE A 28 1.47 13.81 -10.13
C PHE A 28 1.13 15.08 -9.36
N ARG A 29 0.61 14.95 -8.14
CA ARG A 29 0.32 16.09 -7.28
C ARG A 29 0.66 15.82 -5.84
N ILE A 30 1.42 16.73 -5.24
CA ILE A 30 1.72 16.77 -3.80
C ILE A 30 1.37 18.15 -3.22
N TRP A 31 0.99 18.19 -1.95
CA TRP A 31 0.86 19.43 -1.19
C TRP A 31 2.11 19.64 -0.35
N ALA A 32 2.81 20.75 -0.59
CA ALA A 32 4.10 21.05 0.03
C ALA A 32 4.17 22.55 0.39
N PRO A 33 3.40 23.02 1.39
CA PRO A 33 3.21 24.45 1.67
C PRO A 33 4.44 25.19 2.15
N ASP A 34 5.38 24.49 2.77
CA ASP A 34 6.58 25.08 3.36
C ASP A 34 7.80 25.00 2.43
N TRP A 35 7.60 24.61 1.16
CA TRP A 35 8.67 24.38 0.18
C TRP A 35 8.53 25.28 -1.04
N ASP A 36 9.65 25.83 -1.51
CA ASP A 36 9.67 26.72 -2.67
C ASP A 36 9.85 25.97 -4.00
N SER A 37 10.39 24.74 -3.96
CA SER A 37 10.60 23.93 -5.17
C SER A 37 10.46 22.44 -4.93
N VAL A 38 9.80 21.78 -5.88
CA VAL A 38 9.63 20.32 -5.91
C VAL A 38 9.98 19.83 -7.31
N HIS A 39 10.82 18.79 -7.37
CA HIS A 39 11.05 18.02 -8.58
C HIS A 39 10.46 16.63 -8.43
N LEU A 40 9.86 16.13 -9.50
CA LEU A 40 9.53 14.72 -9.64
C LEU A 40 10.78 13.99 -10.15
N SER A 41 11.29 13.05 -9.34
CA SER A 41 12.35 12.13 -9.72
C SER A 41 11.74 10.86 -10.30
N ILE A 42 12.11 10.48 -11.52
CA ILE A 42 11.66 9.24 -12.18
C ILE A 42 12.82 8.27 -12.36
N TYR A 43 12.58 7.00 -12.03
CA TYR A 43 13.53 5.90 -12.09
C TYR A 43 12.97 4.74 -12.94
N ASP A 44 13.81 4.12 -13.76
CA ASP A 44 13.40 2.97 -14.57
C ASP A 44 13.29 1.69 -13.72
N HIS A 45 14.20 1.51 -12.76
CA HIS A 45 14.20 0.41 -11.79
C HIS A 45 14.26 0.89 -10.34
N PRO A 46 13.81 0.06 -9.37
CA PRO A 46 13.70 0.48 -7.97
C PRO A 46 15.06 0.76 -7.30
N PHE A 47 16.15 0.22 -7.85
CA PHE A 47 17.50 0.35 -7.29
C PHE A 47 18.42 1.28 -8.10
N ASP A 48 17.91 1.89 -9.18
CA ASP A 48 18.73 2.75 -10.04
C ASP A 48 19.23 3.98 -9.29
N LEU A 49 20.51 4.32 -9.40
CA LEU A 49 21.03 5.58 -8.86
C LEU A 49 20.69 6.78 -9.76
N CYS A 50 20.59 6.51 -11.07
CA CYS A 50 20.24 7.53 -12.06
C CYS A 50 18.74 7.77 -12.07
N ARG A 51 18.37 9.04 -12.24
CA ARG A 51 16.98 9.49 -12.32
C ARG A 51 16.82 10.64 -13.28
N THR A 52 15.64 10.77 -13.84
CA THR A 52 15.24 11.96 -14.59
C THR A 52 14.50 12.90 -13.65
N LEU A 53 14.95 14.15 -13.57
CA LEU A 53 14.32 15.18 -12.75
C LEU A 53 13.39 16.05 -13.60
N HIS A 54 12.16 16.22 -13.15
CA HIS A 54 11.19 17.11 -13.77
C HIS A 54 10.73 18.17 -12.75
N PRO A 55 10.95 19.48 -13.01
CA PRO A 55 10.45 20.52 -12.12
C PRO A 55 8.92 20.54 -12.13
N MET A 56 8.30 20.59 -10.96
CA MET A 56 6.85 20.68 -10.81
C MET A 56 6.38 22.13 -10.75
N ILE A 57 5.17 22.39 -11.24
CA ILE A 57 4.55 23.71 -11.22
C ILE A 57 3.90 23.92 -9.85
N GLN A 58 4.32 24.96 -9.14
CA GLN A 58 3.66 25.39 -7.90
C GLN A 58 2.39 26.18 -8.24
N HIS A 59 1.29 25.85 -7.56
CA HIS A 59 0.01 26.55 -7.66
C HIS A 59 -0.21 27.50 -6.47
N GLU A 60 -1.19 28.41 -6.61
CA GLU A 60 -1.55 29.41 -5.58
C GLU A 60 -1.95 28.80 -4.23
N ASP A 61 -2.36 27.54 -4.19
CA ASP A 61 -2.73 26.80 -2.97
C ASP A 61 -1.62 25.88 -2.46
N GLN A 62 -0.39 26.13 -2.92
CA GLN A 62 0.83 25.48 -2.52
C GLN A 62 0.86 23.97 -2.85
N THR A 63 0.03 23.56 -3.80
CA THR A 63 0.18 22.26 -4.45
C THR A 63 1.22 22.35 -5.56
N PHE A 64 2.00 21.29 -5.71
CA PHE A 64 2.91 21.11 -6.83
C PHE A 64 2.33 20.05 -7.76
N GLU A 65 2.29 20.35 -9.06
CA GLU A 65 1.75 19.45 -10.06
C GLU A 65 2.64 19.35 -11.29
N ILE A 66 2.68 18.16 -11.89
CA ILE A 66 3.20 17.98 -13.24
C ILE A 66 2.34 16.96 -13.99
N THR A 67 2.24 17.17 -15.31
CA THR A 67 1.64 16.22 -16.25
C THR A 67 2.71 15.77 -17.24
N LEU A 68 2.86 14.46 -17.44
CA LEU A 68 3.80 13.85 -18.37
C LEU A 68 3.05 13.00 -19.40
N ASP A 69 3.49 13.08 -20.66
CA ASP A 69 2.90 12.35 -21.78
C ASP A 69 3.57 10.99 -22.03
N ASP A 70 4.79 10.80 -21.52
CA ASP A 70 5.54 9.55 -21.68
C ASP A 70 4.86 8.41 -20.89
N PRO A 71 4.90 7.16 -21.39
CA PRO A 71 4.43 6.00 -20.64
C PRO A 71 5.33 5.73 -19.44
N LEU A 72 4.75 5.73 -18.24
CA LEU A 72 5.48 5.56 -16.97
C LEU A 72 5.06 4.31 -16.18
N ASP A 73 4.16 3.48 -16.71
CA ASP A 73 3.75 2.24 -16.05
C ASP A 73 4.97 1.35 -15.70
N GLY A 74 5.02 0.88 -14.46
CA GLY A 74 6.10 0.04 -13.93
C GLY A 74 7.37 0.81 -13.54
N LYS A 75 7.44 2.12 -13.76
CA LYS A 75 8.52 2.98 -13.27
C LYS A 75 8.31 3.36 -11.80
N TYR A 76 9.34 3.95 -11.21
CA TYR A 76 9.36 4.38 -9.82
C TYR A 76 9.58 5.89 -9.72
N TYR A 77 9.14 6.49 -8.64
CA TYR A 77 9.27 7.92 -8.41
C TYR A 77 9.40 8.31 -6.94
N THR A 78 9.89 9.51 -6.74
CA THR A 78 10.00 10.23 -5.47
C THR A 78 9.82 11.73 -5.74
N TYR A 79 9.58 12.50 -4.69
CA TYR A 79 9.62 13.96 -4.73
C TYR A 79 10.93 14.45 -4.12
N LEU A 80 11.65 15.30 -4.85
CA LEU A 80 12.84 15.98 -4.39
C LEU A 80 12.50 17.44 -4.04
N LEU A 81 12.47 17.72 -2.75
CA LEU A 81 12.15 19.03 -2.17
C LEU A 81 13.45 19.84 -2.00
N GLU A 82 13.51 21.02 -2.62
CA GLU A 82 14.65 21.96 -2.55
C GLU A 82 16.03 21.34 -2.84
N ASN A 83 16.09 20.27 -3.64
CA ASN A 83 17.31 19.50 -3.90
C ASN A 83 18.00 18.94 -2.63
N GLN A 84 17.26 18.82 -1.53
CA GLN A 84 17.80 18.37 -0.24
C GLN A 84 17.11 17.13 0.30
N TYR A 85 15.78 17.11 0.27
CA TYR A 85 14.98 16.04 0.86
C TYR A 85 14.29 15.26 -0.24
N GLU A 86 14.54 13.96 -0.26
CA GLU A 86 13.91 13.04 -1.20
C GLU A 86 12.94 12.16 -0.42
N ILE A 87 11.67 12.21 -0.80
CA ILE A 87 10.59 11.50 -0.12
C ILE A 87 9.78 10.68 -1.11
N THR A 88 9.23 9.58 -0.63
CA THR A 88 8.15 8.86 -1.33
C THR A 88 6.86 9.68 -1.28
N ASP A 89 5.95 9.38 -2.19
CA ASP A 89 4.62 9.99 -2.22
C ASP A 89 3.78 9.50 -1.03
N PRO A 90 3.30 10.39 -0.14
CA PRO A 90 2.38 10.00 0.95
C PRO A 90 1.09 9.33 0.47
N PHE A 91 0.71 9.54 -0.80
CA PHE A 91 -0.44 8.95 -1.47
C PHE A 91 -0.08 7.77 -2.39
N SER A 92 1.12 7.20 -2.24
CA SER A 92 1.54 5.98 -2.94
C SER A 92 0.49 4.88 -2.85
N ARG A 93 0.30 4.15 -3.96
CA ARG A 93 -0.56 2.95 -4.03
C ARG A 93 0.23 1.66 -4.20
N ALA A 94 1.52 1.80 -4.46
CA ALA A 94 2.50 0.73 -4.53
C ALA A 94 3.88 1.36 -4.31
N VAL A 95 4.82 0.57 -3.83
CA VAL A 95 6.20 0.96 -3.53
C VAL A 95 7.16 -0.16 -3.92
N SER A 96 8.44 0.16 -4.01
CA SER A 96 9.52 -0.83 -4.07
C SER A 96 9.73 -1.51 -2.71
N VAL A 97 10.50 -2.60 -2.71
CA VAL A 97 10.98 -3.27 -1.49
C VAL A 97 11.50 -2.25 -0.47
N ASN A 98 11.08 -2.40 0.80
CA ASN A 98 11.42 -1.53 1.93
C ASN A 98 11.11 -0.04 1.66
N SER A 99 10.05 0.23 0.88
CA SER A 99 9.48 1.56 0.68
C SER A 99 10.43 2.65 0.21
N GLN A 100 11.51 2.25 -0.44
CA GLN A 100 12.54 3.19 -0.91
C GLN A 100 12.01 4.15 -1.99
N ARG A 101 11.02 3.72 -2.78
CA ARG A 101 10.42 4.50 -3.87
C ARG A 101 8.95 4.18 -4.05
N SER A 102 8.18 5.18 -4.44
CA SER A 102 6.82 5.00 -4.92
C SER A 102 6.83 4.34 -6.30
N ALA A 103 5.89 3.43 -6.58
CA ALA A 103 5.76 2.76 -7.86
C ALA A 103 4.54 3.27 -8.64
N ILE A 104 4.69 3.38 -9.96
CA ILE A 104 3.62 3.79 -10.88
C ILE A 104 2.95 2.52 -11.39
N VAL A 105 1.76 2.23 -10.88
CA VAL A 105 1.03 0.99 -11.18
C VAL A 105 -0.40 1.26 -11.64
N SER A 106 -0.87 0.44 -12.58
CA SER A 106 -2.27 0.39 -12.97
C SER A 106 -3.04 -0.55 -12.04
N LEU A 107 -3.78 0.02 -11.07
CA LEU A 107 -4.62 -0.77 -10.15
C LEU A 107 -5.72 -1.60 -10.85
N LYS A 108 -6.05 -1.28 -12.10
CA LYS A 108 -7.00 -2.10 -12.87
C LYS A 108 -6.41 -3.46 -13.22
N GLU A 109 -5.10 -3.52 -13.42
CA GLU A 109 -4.36 -4.74 -13.79
C GLU A 109 -4.10 -5.65 -12.59
N THR A 110 -4.28 -5.15 -11.36
CA THR A 110 -4.11 -5.95 -10.13
C THR A 110 -5.37 -6.71 -9.73
N ASN A 111 -6.49 -6.52 -10.42
CA ASN A 111 -7.74 -7.20 -10.10
C ASN A 111 -7.63 -8.72 -10.38
N PRO A 112 -7.87 -9.60 -9.39
CA PRO A 112 -7.88 -11.03 -9.63
C PRO A 112 -9.10 -11.43 -10.47
N LYS A 113 -9.04 -12.65 -11.02
CA LYS A 113 -10.16 -13.23 -11.77
C LYS A 113 -11.44 -13.21 -10.92
N GLY A 114 -12.54 -12.70 -11.49
CA GLY A 114 -13.84 -12.64 -10.84
C GLY A 114 -13.96 -11.56 -9.77
N TRP A 115 -13.08 -10.55 -9.74
CA TRP A 115 -13.11 -9.45 -8.77
C TRP A 115 -14.49 -8.75 -8.69
N TRP A 116 -15.08 -8.44 -9.84
CA TRP A 116 -16.40 -7.79 -9.92
C TRP A 116 -17.59 -8.74 -9.78
N GLU A 117 -17.34 -10.04 -9.64
CA GLU A 117 -18.36 -11.09 -9.53
C GLU A 117 -18.55 -11.57 -8.09
N GLN A 118 -17.72 -11.09 -7.15
CA GLN A 118 -17.79 -11.47 -5.74
C GLN A 118 -19.02 -10.85 -5.06
N ASN A 119 -19.75 -11.68 -4.32
CA ASN A 119 -20.82 -11.21 -3.44
C ASN A 119 -20.34 -11.24 -2.00
N ARG A 120 -20.40 -10.08 -1.32
CA ARG A 120 -20.14 -10.00 0.12
C ARG A 120 -21.29 -10.69 0.88
N PRO A 121 -21.00 -11.53 1.89
CA PRO A 121 -22.02 -12.03 2.80
C PRO A 121 -22.80 -10.88 3.45
N ARG A 122 -24.12 -11.02 3.55
CA ARG A 122 -24.97 -10.01 4.21
C ARG A 122 -24.75 -10.07 5.72
N LEU A 123 -24.58 -8.91 6.34
CA LEU A 123 -24.62 -8.70 7.79
C LEU A 123 -25.86 -7.85 8.08
N GLU A 124 -26.80 -8.36 8.87
CA GLU A 124 -28.06 -7.66 9.17
C GLU A 124 -27.85 -6.61 10.26
N ASP A 125 -27.27 -7.01 11.41
CA ASP A 125 -26.90 -6.14 12.51
C ASP A 125 -25.41 -6.31 12.85
N PRO A 126 -24.67 -5.24 13.19
CA PRO A 126 -23.30 -5.35 13.72
C PRO A 126 -23.14 -6.34 14.88
N VAL A 127 -24.17 -6.57 15.72
CA VAL A 127 -24.09 -7.54 16.82
C VAL A 127 -24.07 -9.00 16.36
N ASP A 128 -24.43 -9.28 15.10
CA ASP A 128 -24.34 -10.61 14.50
C ASP A 128 -22.88 -10.98 14.13
N ALA A 129 -21.95 -10.04 14.28
CA ALA A 129 -20.55 -10.25 13.95
C ALA A 129 -19.82 -11.06 15.04
N ILE A 130 -19.26 -12.20 14.63
CA ILE A 130 -18.21 -12.93 15.33
C ILE A 130 -16.88 -12.60 14.67
N VAL A 131 -16.05 -11.83 15.36
CA VAL A 131 -14.77 -11.31 14.86
C VAL A 131 -13.62 -12.16 15.39
N TYR A 132 -12.73 -12.58 14.49
CA TYR A 132 -11.49 -13.28 14.80
C TYR A 132 -10.30 -12.40 14.39
N GLU A 133 -9.49 -11.98 15.35
CA GLU A 133 -8.26 -11.23 15.07
C GLU A 133 -7.13 -12.18 14.65
N MET A 134 -6.40 -11.83 13.59
CA MET A 134 -5.26 -12.61 13.12
C MET A 134 -4.13 -11.76 12.53
N HIS A 135 -2.90 -12.23 12.75
CA HIS A 135 -1.71 -11.77 12.05
C HIS A 135 -1.44 -12.68 10.84
N VAL A 136 -1.17 -12.10 9.66
CA VAL A 136 -0.98 -12.88 8.40
C VAL A 136 0.19 -13.85 8.51
N LYS A 137 1.30 -13.43 9.15
CA LYS A 137 2.48 -14.28 9.34
C LYS A 137 2.15 -15.43 10.29
N ASP A 138 1.73 -15.10 11.51
CA ASP A 138 1.53 -16.06 12.61
C ASP A 138 0.56 -17.17 12.23
N PHE A 139 -0.48 -16.82 11.48
CA PHE A 139 -1.55 -17.74 11.12
C PHE A 139 -1.08 -18.98 10.36
N THR A 140 0.01 -18.88 9.60
CA THR A 140 0.48 -19.97 8.74
C THR A 140 2.00 -20.18 8.73
N ILE A 141 2.77 -19.45 9.54
CA ILE A 141 4.24 -19.53 9.50
C ILE A 141 4.79 -20.91 9.92
N ASP A 142 4.12 -21.56 10.87
CA ASP A 142 4.55 -22.86 11.41
C ASP A 142 4.55 -23.95 10.34
N HIS A 143 5.51 -24.87 10.40
CA HIS A 143 5.62 -26.00 9.47
C HIS A 143 4.42 -26.95 9.52
N SER A 144 3.77 -27.06 10.68
CA SER A 144 2.57 -27.88 10.87
C SER A 144 1.32 -27.28 10.25
N SER A 145 1.33 -26.01 9.81
CA SER A 145 0.16 -25.36 9.21
C SER A 145 -0.37 -26.06 7.95
N GLY A 146 0.46 -26.85 7.27
CA GLY A 146 0.09 -27.54 6.04
C GLY A 146 -0.05 -26.62 4.81
N VAL A 147 0.27 -25.33 4.96
CA VAL A 147 0.19 -24.30 3.93
C VAL A 147 1.50 -24.25 3.13
N ALA A 148 1.42 -24.08 1.81
CA ALA A 148 2.60 -23.98 0.94
C ALA A 148 3.31 -22.62 1.10
N LEU A 149 2.55 -21.52 1.04
CA LEU A 149 3.06 -20.15 1.13
C LEU A 149 2.98 -19.61 2.56
N ARG A 150 3.69 -20.28 3.48
CA ARG A 150 3.67 -20.00 4.92
C ARG A 150 3.96 -18.53 5.25
N GLY A 151 3.09 -17.95 6.07
CA GLY A 151 3.17 -16.58 6.55
C GLY A 151 2.88 -15.50 5.50
N LYS A 152 2.42 -15.85 4.30
CA LYS A 152 2.12 -14.92 3.20
C LYS A 152 0.60 -14.82 2.96
N TYR A 153 0.17 -13.72 2.33
CA TYR A 153 -1.25 -13.48 2.01
C TYR A 153 -1.93 -14.64 1.26
N LEU A 154 -1.27 -15.19 0.24
CA LEU A 154 -1.82 -16.32 -0.52
C LEU A 154 -1.87 -17.63 0.29
N GLY A 155 -0.94 -17.82 1.23
CA GLY A 155 -0.98 -18.97 2.13
C GLY A 155 -2.14 -18.92 3.10
N ALA A 156 -2.49 -17.72 3.61
CA ALA A 156 -3.67 -17.52 4.44
C ALA A 156 -4.99 -17.79 3.69
N ALA A 157 -4.99 -17.71 2.36
CA ALA A 157 -6.14 -18.00 1.50
C ALA A 157 -6.15 -19.45 0.94
N GLU A 158 -5.16 -20.28 1.29
CA GLU A 158 -5.04 -21.65 0.81
C GLU A 158 -6.15 -22.55 1.39
N LYS A 159 -6.72 -23.40 0.53
CA LYS A 159 -7.79 -24.35 0.87
C LYS A 159 -7.26 -25.78 0.89
N GLY A 160 -7.93 -26.65 1.64
CA GLY A 160 -7.60 -28.06 1.76
C GLY A 160 -6.40 -28.34 2.66
N THR A 161 -6.02 -27.38 3.52
CA THR A 161 -4.86 -27.50 4.41
C THR A 161 -5.24 -28.25 5.68
N THR A 162 -4.37 -29.16 6.11
CA THR A 162 -4.62 -30.01 7.28
C THR A 162 -3.34 -30.32 8.06
N HIS A 163 -3.51 -30.64 9.34
CA HIS A 163 -2.49 -31.21 10.20
C HIS A 163 -3.07 -32.38 11.00
N ASN A 164 -2.51 -33.58 10.88
CA ASN A 164 -3.03 -34.80 11.54
C ASN A 164 -4.55 -34.98 11.34
N GLU A 165 -5.03 -34.82 10.10
CA GLU A 165 -6.45 -34.93 9.71
C GLU A 165 -7.37 -33.82 10.27
N VAL A 166 -6.82 -32.83 10.98
CA VAL A 166 -7.56 -31.64 11.43
C VAL A 166 -7.39 -30.52 10.41
N ALA A 167 -8.47 -29.82 10.07
CA ALA A 167 -8.42 -28.66 9.18
C ALA A 167 -7.54 -27.55 9.77
N THR A 168 -6.76 -26.89 8.92
CA THR A 168 -5.95 -25.72 9.28
C THR A 168 -6.32 -24.54 8.38
N GLY A 169 -5.69 -23.38 8.62
CA GLY A 169 -5.84 -22.21 7.75
C GLY A 169 -7.29 -21.77 7.53
N LEU A 170 -7.61 -21.44 6.27
CA LEU A 170 -8.93 -20.92 5.90
C LEU A 170 -10.07 -21.92 6.18
N ASP A 171 -9.83 -23.22 6.03
CA ASP A 171 -10.85 -24.24 6.26
C ASP A 171 -11.18 -24.38 7.75
N HIS A 172 -10.19 -24.23 8.63
CA HIS A 172 -10.42 -24.16 10.07
C HIS A 172 -11.28 -22.95 10.46
N LEU A 173 -10.99 -21.76 9.91
CA LEU A 173 -11.80 -20.56 10.19
C LEU A 173 -13.24 -20.73 9.74
N LYS A 174 -13.45 -21.42 8.61
CA LYS A 174 -14.78 -21.76 8.11
C LYS A 174 -15.50 -22.76 9.03
N GLU A 175 -14.79 -23.79 9.52
CA GLU A 175 -15.32 -24.76 10.48
C GLU A 175 -15.70 -24.10 11.81
N LEU A 176 -14.86 -23.17 12.30
CA LEU A 176 -15.08 -22.42 13.54
C LEU A 176 -16.35 -21.56 13.51
N GLY A 177 -16.83 -21.20 12.31
CA GLY A 177 -18.08 -20.47 12.12
C GLY A 177 -17.97 -18.97 12.40
N ILE A 178 -16.77 -18.40 12.33
CA ILE A 178 -16.57 -16.96 12.43
C ILE A 178 -17.20 -16.24 11.22
N THR A 179 -17.51 -14.96 11.40
CA THR A 179 -18.13 -14.15 10.33
C THR A 179 -17.17 -13.14 9.72
N HIS A 180 -16.21 -12.64 10.51
CA HIS A 180 -15.29 -11.60 10.12
C HIS A 180 -13.89 -11.93 10.61
N ILE A 181 -12.92 -11.71 9.72
CA ILE A 181 -11.51 -11.72 10.06
C ILE A 181 -11.10 -10.26 10.27
N HIS A 182 -10.55 -9.95 11.44
CA HIS A 182 -9.85 -8.70 11.70
C HIS A 182 -8.36 -8.94 11.48
N LEU A 183 -7.85 -8.46 10.35
CA LEU A 183 -6.40 -8.52 10.11
C LEU A 183 -5.72 -7.46 10.98
N MET A 184 -4.67 -7.88 11.68
CA MET A 184 -3.64 -6.96 12.17
C MET A 184 -3.07 -6.13 11.01
N PRO A 185 -2.33 -5.03 11.25
CA PRO A 185 -1.85 -4.13 10.19
C PRO A 185 -1.36 -4.82 8.91
N VAL A 186 -1.94 -4.41 7.77
CA VAL A 186 -1.60 -4.88 6.41
C VAL A 186 -1.24 -3.73 5.47
N PHE A 187 -1.20 -2.50 5.98
CA PHE A 187 -0.51 -1.41 5.30
C PHE A 187 1.00 -1.65 5.41
N ASP A 188 1.79 -0.98 4.58
CA ASP A 188 3.25 -1.01 4.67
C ASP A 188 3.81 -0.35 5.96
N PHE A 189 4.82 -0.97 6.57
CA PHE A 189 5.37 -0.61 7.88
C PHE A 189 6.90 -0.83 7.97
N LEU A 190 7.55 -0.06 8.86
CA LEU A 190 9.00 0.20 8.81
C LEU A 190 9.92 -0.96 9.26
N THR A 191 9.51 -1.72 10.27
CA THR A 191 10.47 -2.52 11.08
C THR A 191 10.68 -3.96 10.62
N VAL A 192 10.08 -4.38 9.50
CA VAL A 192 10.34 -5.69 8.88
C VAL A 192 11.04 -5.47 7.56
N ASP A 193 12.20 -6.11 7.39
CA ASP A 193 12.92 -6.07 6.14
C ASP A 193 12.30 -7.07 5.16
N GLU A 194 11.83 -6.54 4.03
CA GLU A 194 11.10 -7.24 2.98
C GLU A 194 12.00 -8.09 2.07
N GLU A 195 13.33 -8.02 2.21
CA GLU A 195 14.24 -8.87 1.46
C GLU A 195 13.92 -10.37 1.69
N GLU A 196 13.72 -11.11 0.60
CA GLU A 196 13.19 -12.48 0.63
C GLU A 196 13.96 -13.42 1.57
N HIS A 197 15.29 -13.30 1.58
CA HIS A 197 16.19 -14.12 2.37
C HIS A 197 16.10 -13.86 3.89
N LEU A 198 15.45 -12.77 4.31
CA LEU A 198 15.23 -12.40 5.71
C LEU A 198 13.88 -12.85 6.23
N PHE A 199 12.95 -13.26 5.36
CA PHE A 199 11.54 -13.46 5.74
C PHE A 199 11.33 -14.45 6.91
N PHE A 200 12.11 -15.54 6.94
CA PHE A 200 12.03 -16.58 7.98
C PHE A 200 13.00 -16.38 9.15
N LYS A 201 13.74 -15.27 9.21
CA LYS A 201 14.62 -15.00 10.35
C LYS A 201 13.78 -14.62 11.58
N GLU A 202 14.21 -15.09 12.75
CA GLU A 202 13.51 -14.88 14.02
C GLU A 202 13.50 -13.40 14.45
N ASP A 203 14.54 -12.65 14.10
CA ASP A 203 14.68 -11.22 14.39
C ASP A 203 13.93 -10.33 13.38
N ASN A 204 13.36 -10.90 12.32
CA ASN A 204 12.60 -10.18 11.31
C ASN A 204 11.09 -10.38 11.50
N TYR A 205 10.57 -9.82 12.59
CA TYR A 205 9.18 -9.95 13.00
C TYR A 205 8.66 -8.66 13.64
N ASN A 206 7.50 -8.18 13.20
CA ASN A 206 6.75 -7.12 13.85
C ASN A 206 5.24 -7.34 13.64
N TRP A 207 4.42 -6.70 14.47
CA TRP A 207 2.96 -6.64 14.32
C TRP A 207 2.49 -5.58 13.33
N GLY A 208 3.34 -4.64 12.93
CA GLY A 208 3.07 -3.63 11.91
C GLY A 208 2.38 -2.36 12.41
N TYR A 209 2.50 -2.03 13.70
CA TYR A 209 1.91 -0.80 14.28
C TYR A 209 2.75 0.48 14.08
N ASP A 210 3.73 0.41 13.19
CA ASP A 210 4.69 1.45 12.80
C ASP A 210 4.54 1.79 11.30
N PRO A 211 3.38 2.35 10.89
CA PRO A 211 3.06 2.60 9.48
C PRO A 211 4.08 3.50 8.78
N GLU A 212 4.47 3.10 7.57
CA GLU A 212 5.23 3.94 6.63
C GLU A 212 4.31 4.47 5.53
N HIS A 213 3.62 3.58 4.81
CA HIS A 213 2.66 3.93 3.77
C HIS A 213 1.25 3.39 4.04
N TYR A 214 0.35 4.27 4.48
CA TYR A 214 -1.06 3.95 4.79
C TYR A 214 -1.91 3.46 3.61
N ASN A 215 -1.44 3.59 2.38
CA ASN A 215 -2.20 3.40 1.14
C ASN A 215 -1.66 2.26 0.26
N VAL A 216 -0.64 1.55 0.77
CA VAL A 216 0.08 0.45 0.13
C VAL A 216 -0.25 -0.84 0.86
#